data_AF-A0A1F7IB07-F1
#
_entry.id   AF-A0A1F7IB07-F1
#
_cell.length_a   1.000
_cell.length_b   1.000
_cell.length_c   1.000
_cell.angle_alpha   90.00
_cell.angle_beta   90.00
_cell.angle_gamma   90.00
#
_symmetry.space_group_name_H-M   'P 1'
#
loop_
_entity.id
_entity.type
_entity.pdbx_description
1 polymer ?
#
loop_
_entity_poly.entity_id
_entity_poly.type
_entity_poly.pdbx_seq_one_letter_code
_entity_poly.pdbx_strand_id
1 'polypeptide(L)' 'MEPLLDFLKNQSLFSLFLKLFGIVLGLLYLFFSIIMIRQVSSMKRTVSVNDSGLLLIFTYIQVFLAAVIVFFAFFIL' A
#
# COMPACT_ATOMS: atom_id res chain seq x y z
N MET A 1 -24.37 -21.76 7.92
CA MET A 1 -23.84 -20.42 8.28
C MET A 1 -23.32 -20.35 9.73
N GLU A 2 -23.44 -21.42 10.53
CA GLU A 2 -22.92 -21.48 11.91
C GLU A 2 -21.38 -21.57 12.06
N PRO A 3 -20.60 -22.27 11.21
CA PRO A 3 -19.16 -22.41 11.45
C PRO A 3 -18.37 -21.10 11.21
N LEU A 4 -18.89 -20.19 10.39
CA LEU A 4 -18.31 -18.86 10.16
C LEU A 4 -18.51 -17.94 11.37
N LEU A 5 -19.63 -18.07 12.07
CA LEU A 5 -19.93 -17.29 13.27
C LEU A 5 -19.08 -17.76 14.47
N ASP A 6 -18.86 -19.06 14.62
CA ASP A 6 -17.94 -19.60 15.63
C ASP A 6 -16.47 -19.26 15.34
N PHE A 7 -16.08 -19.19 14.07
CA PHE A 7 -14.75 -18.71 13.69
C PHE A 7 -14.54 -17.23 14.00
N LEU A 8 -15.58 -16.39 13.83
CA LEU A 8 -15.54 -14.97 14.23
C LEU A 8 -15.53 -14.78 15.75
N LYS A 9 -16.23 -15.65 16.48
CA LYS A 9 -16.30 -15.63 17.95
C LYS A 9 -14.98 -16.06 18.60
N ASN A 10 -14.19 -16.87 17.91
CA ASN A 10 -12.87 -17.27 18.35
C ASN A 10 -11.81 -16.20 17.99
N GLN A 11 -11.84 -15.10 18.75
CA GLN A 11 -11.05 -13.88 18.54
C GLN A 11 -9.55 -14.15 18.34
N SER A 12 -9.01 -15.22 18.92
CA SER A 12 -7.60 -15.61 18.77
C SER A 12 -7.25 -16.05 17.35
N LEU A 13 -8.08 -16.89 16.71
CA LEU A 13 -7.79 -17.39 15.35
C LEU A 13 -8.03 -16.31 14.31
N PHE A 14 -9.10 -15.53 14.48
CA PHE A 14 -9.40 -14.41 13.58
C PHE A 14 -8.34 -13.29 13.68
N SER A 15 -7.85 -12.97 14.88
CA SER A 15 -6.74 -12.02 15.08
C SER A 15 -5.44 -12.50 14.43
N LEU A 16 -5.12 -13.79 14.58
CA LEU A 16 -3.91 -14.38 13.99
C LEU A 16 -3.98 -14.40 12.45
N PHE A 17 -5.17 -14.68 11.89
CA PHE A 17 -5.45 -14.54 10.46
C PHE A 17 -5.25 -13.10 9.98
N LEU A 18 -5.82 -12.10 10.67
CA LEU A 18 -5.66 -10.69 10.31
C LEU A 18 -4.21 -10.23 10.38
N LYS A 19 -3.42 -10.69 11.37
CA LYS A 19 -1.99 -10.39 11.45
C LYS A 19 -1.20 -10.97 10.29
N LEU A 20 -1.40 -12.25 9.97
CA LEU A 20 -0.77 -12.90 8.81
C LEU A 20 -1.16 -12.21 7.50
N PHE A 21 -2.44 -11.85 7.35
CA PHE A 21 -2.93 -11.13 6.18
C PHE A 21 -2.33 -9.71 6.10
N GLY A 22 -2.18 -9.03 7.24
CA GLY A 22 -1.50 -7.74 7.36
C GLY A 22 -0.04 -7.79 6.90
N ILE A 23 0.70 -8.85 7.26
CA ILE A 23 2.08 -9.06 6.78
C ILE A 23 2.13 -9.21 5.26
N VAL A 24 1.24 -10.04 4.70
CA VAL A 24 1.17 -10.26 3.24
C VAL A 24 0.81 -8.96 2.51
N LEU A 25 -0.19 -8.22 3.00
CA LEU A 25 -0.58 -6.93 2.44
C LEU A 25 0.55 -5.89 2.57
N GLY A 26 1.25 -5.84 3.70
CA GLY A 26 2.40 -4.96 3.90
C GLY A 26 3.53 -5.24 2.91
N LEU A 27 3.82 -6.52 2.66
CA LEU A 27 4.78 -6.95 1.63
C LEU A 27 4.35 -6.49 0.24
N LEU A 28 3.09 -6.71 -0.14
CA LEU A 28 2.54 -6.24 -1.42
C LEU A 28 2.64 -4.71 -1.54
N TYR A 29 2.41 -3.98 -0.46
CA TYR A 29 2.51 -2.53 -0.43
C TYR A 29 3.94 -2.02 -0.61
N LEU A 30 4.91 -2.77 -0.09
CA LEU A 30 6.34 -2.50 -0.29
C LEU A 30 6.74 -2.69 -1.76
N PHE A 31 6.29 -3.78 -2.40
CA PHE A 31 6.48 -3.98 -3.85
C PHE A 31 5.82 -2.87 -4.67
N PHE A 32 4.58 -2.50 -4.33
CA PHE A 32 3.86 -1.41 -4.98
C PHE A 32 4.64 -0.09 -4.88
N SER A 33 5.18 0.23 -3.70
CA SER A 33 5.98 1.43 -3.47
C SER A 33 7.24 1.47 -4.35
N ILE A 34 7.95 0.33 -4.49
CA ILE A 34 9.13 0.23 -5.37
C ILE A 34 8.75 0.44 -6.84
N ILE A 35 7.63 -0.15 -7.28
CA ILE A 35 7.13 0.01 -8.65
C ILE A 35 6.75 1.47 -8.92
N MET A 36 6.06 2.11 -7.97
CA MET A 36 5.71 3.52 -8.05
C MET A 36 6.94 4.40 -8.23
N ILE A 37 8.01 4.20 -7.47
CA ILE A 37 9.26 4.97 -7.62
C ILE A 37 9.82 4.86 -9.05
N ARG A 38 9.83 3.65 -9.63
CA ARG A 38 10.26 3.44 -11.02
C ARG A 38 9.33 4.12 -12.02
N GLN A 39 8.02 4.05 -11.79
CA GLN A 39 7.02 4.72 -12.61
C GLN A 39 7.20 6.25 -12.59
N VAL A 40 7.44 6.84 -11.40
CA VAL A 40 7.75 8.27 -11.25
C VAL A 40 8.98 8.65 -12.07
N SER A 41 10.02 7.83 -12.04
CA SER A 41 11.27 8.09 -12.78
C SER A 41 11.06 8.05 -14.30
N SER A 42 10.33 7.04 -14.80
CA SER A 42 9.99 6.96 -16.23
C SER A 42 9.09 8.11 -16.67
N MET A 43 8.16 8.50 -15.81
CA MET A 43 7.22 9.58 -16.06
C MET A 43 7.89 10.96 -16.03
N LYS A 44 8.84 11.21 -15.11
CA LYS A 44 9.68 12.42 -15.09
C LYS A 44 10.36 12.66 -16.44
N ARG A 45 10.90 11.60 -17.03
CA ARG A 45 11.63 11.66 -18.31
C ARG A 45 10.70 12.00 -19.49
N THR A 46 9.45 11.53 -19.47
CA THR A 46 8.47 11.81 -20.53
C THR A 46 7.78 13.16 -20.34
N VAL A 47 7.46 13.55 -19.11
CA VAL A 47 6.79 14.83 -18.79
C VAL A 47 7.71 16.03 -19.07
N SER A 48 9.02 15.90 -18.84
CA SER A 48 10.01 16.93 -19.21
C SER A 48 9.98 17.30 -20.70
N VAL A 49 9.41 16.44 -21.56
CA VAL A 49 9.41 16.62 -23.01
C VAL A 49 8.07 17.19 -23.51
N ASN A 50 6.97 17.07 -22.76
CA ASN A 50 5.63 17.32 -23.34
C ASN A 50 4.53 17.88 -22.43
N ASP A 51 4.74 18.09 -21.12
CA ASP A 51 3.62 18.47 -20.25
C ASP A 51 3.98 19.43 -19.10
N SER A 52 3.02 20.28 -18.70
CA SER A 52 3.19 21.42 -17.78
C SER A 52 3.36 21.03 -16.29
N GLY A 53 3.88 19.83 -16.01
CA GLY A 53 4.24 19.38 -14.66
C GLY A 53 3.07 18.99 -13.74
N LEU A 54 1.81 19.11 -14.17
CA LEU A 54 0.64 18.72 -13.36
C LEU A 54 0.64 17.24 -12.98
N LEU A 55 0.94 16.38 -13.95
CA LEU A 55 1.10 14.95 -13.77
C LEU A 55 2.21 14.62 -12.75
N LEU A 56 3.27 15.45 -12.69
CA LEU A 56 4.35 15.32 -11.71
C LEU A 56 3.85 15.57 -10.27
N ILE A 57 3.00 16.58 -10.10
CA ILE A 57 2.44 16.97 -8.78
C ILE A 57 1.56 15.85 -8.24
N PHE A 58 0.67 15.28 -9.07
CA PHE A 58 -0.15 14.13 -8.67
C PHE A 58 0.71 12.93 -8.25
N THR A 59 1.78 12.67 -8.98
CA THR A 59 2.71 11.59 -8.63
C THR A 59 3.42 11.83 -7.29
N TYR A 60 3.84 13.07 -6.98
CA TYR A 60 4.43 13.39 -5.68
C TYR A 60 3.43 13.20 -4.52
N ILE A 61 2.18 13.62 -4.70
CA ILE A 61 1.10 13.38 -3.72
C ILE A 61 0.89 11.88 -3.50
N GLN A 62 0.91 11.09 -4.57
CA GLN A 62 0.71 9.64 -4.51
C GLN A 62 1.88 8.93 -3.80
N VAL A 63 3.12 9.36 -4.01
CA VAL A 63 4.29 8.87 -3.26
C VAL A 63 4.20 9.23 -1.77
N PHE A 64 3.75 10.46 -1.46
CA PHE A 64 3.55 10.89 -0.07
C PHE A 64 2.48 10.05 0.64
N LEU A 65 1.33 9.82 0.00
CA LEU A 65 0.27 8.93 0.50
C LEU A 65 0.78 7.51 0.73
N ALA A 66 1.56 6.95 -0.21
CA ALA A 66 2.13 5.62 -0.06
C ALA A 66 3.09 5.55 1.15
N ALA A 67 3.92 6.57 1.37
CA ALA A 67 4.81 6.64 2.53
C ALA A 67 4.03 6.69 3.86
N VAL A 68 2.95 7.47 3.93
CA VAL A 68 2.07 7.52 5.11
C VAL A 68 1.45 6.16 5.40
N ILE A 69 0.97 5.45 4.37
CA ILE A 69 0.36 4.12 4.54
C ILE A 69 1.39 3.09 5.02
N VAL A 70 2.61 3.11 4.50
CA VAL A 70 3.69 2.24 5.00
C VAL A 70 4.00 2.53 6.47
N PHE A 71 4.04 3.80 6.87
CA PHE A 71 4.26 4.18 8.27
C PHE A 71 3.13 3.70 9.19
N PHE A 72 1.88 3.82 8.71
CA PHE A 72 0.70 3.32 9.43
C PHE A 72 0.69 1.80 9.54
N ALA A 73 1.13 1.10 8.49
CA ALA A 73 1.26 -0.35 8.50
C ALA A 73 2.26 -0.83 9.56
N PHE A 74 3.38 -0.12 9.79
CA PHE A 74 4.31 -0.43 10.87
C PHE A 74 3.73 -0.25 12.28
N PHE A 75 2.76 0.64 12.46
CA PHE A 75 2.12 0.89 13.77
C PHE A 75 0.95 -0.05 14.07
N ILE A 76 0.24 -0.50 13.03
CA ILE A 76 -0.92 -1.41 13.17
C ILE A 76 -0.49 -2.87 13.41
N LEU A 77 0.66 -3.26 12.86
CA LEU A 77 1.14 -4.64 12.80
C LEU A 77 1.97 -5.01 14.04
#